data_AF-A0A3C7VVC7-F1
#
_entry.id   AF-A0A3C7VVC7-F1
#
_cell.length_a   1.000
_cell.length_b   1.000
_cell.length_c   1.000
_cell.angle_alpha   90.00
_cell.angle_beta   90.00
_cell.angle_gamma   90.00
#
_symmetry.space_group_name_H-M   'P 1'
#
loop_
_entity.id
_entity.type
_entity.pdbx_description
1 polymer ?
#
loop_
_entity_poly.entity_id
_entity_poly.type
_entity_poly.pdbx_seq_one_letter_code
_entity_poly.pdbx_strand_id
1 'polypeptide(L)'
;MRAPRRGALAGSLGPRGPARALQYRQPGLSARDPVSRARAVHVRLPVNRVTVRPSGRHPGGGPIAEPAPLFVCGCARSGTTALAQLVGSDRRVLLGIERYAKLARDRFAIGPEHLEPARFARIEDGDTFYDSFDGRHYWDAHFADKLAGRLELAYVGDKKPILYRFWRELFQRFPDARLLFIYRDPLAVARSWERRARVPGGNWPRARDAGAAIDEWNHSSACIREAVAARHRVGILSYEQLFEDRWMDRLFAWLRLKPSAEVLAAGERLGAAHQRALEKRGDGEPLDLDEAALEARVDQDSWRWLKRKRLA
;
A
#
# COMPACT_ATOMS: atom_id res chain seq x y z
N MET A 1 -74.33 4.78 14.03
CA MET A 1 -73.30 4.44 13.03
C MET A 1 -72.24 5.53 12.98
N ARG A 2 -71.07 5.29 13.58
CA ARG A 2 -69.84 6.08 13.41
C ARG A 2 -68.67 5.10 13.48
N ALA A 3 -67.84 5.07 12.43
CA ALA A 3 -66.71 4.15 12.28
C ALA A 3 -65.51 4.56 13.16
N PRO A 4 -64.64 3.62 13.58
CA PRO A 4 -63.45 3.93 14.35
C PRO A 4 -62.20 4.16 13.49
N ARG A 5 -61.29 4.93 14.10
CA ARG A 5 -60.01 5.44 13.60
C ARG A 5 -58.98 4.33 13.38
N ARG A 6 -58.18 4.43 12.31
CA ARG A 6 -56.86 3.78 12.18
C ARG A 6 -55.77 4.85 12.31
N GLY A 7 -55.02 4.80 13.41
CA GLY A 7 -53.80 5.59 13.60
C GLY A 7 -52.59 4.82 13.08
N ALA A 8 -51.83 5.43 12.17
CA ALA A 8 -50.55 4.94 11.69
C ALA A 8 -49.42 5.53 12.55
N LEU A 9 -48.55 4.67 13.07
CA LEU A 9 -47.27 5.06 13.69
C LEU A 9 -46.20 5.13 12.60
N ALA A 10 -45.79 6.34 12.24
CA ALA A 10 -44.60 6.60 11.45
C ALA A 10 -43.42 6.84 12.40
N GLY A 11 -42.46 5.91 12.42
CA GLY A 11 -41.18 6.08 13.12
C GLY A 11 -40.24 6.93 12.26
N SER A 12 -39.87 8.11 12.76
CA SER A 12 -38.90 9.00 12.15
C SER A 12 -37.47 8.48 12.32
N LEU A 13 -36.80 8.14 11.22
CA LEU A 13 -35.35 8.01 11.18
C LEU A 13 -34.73 9.41 11.01
N GLY A 14 -34.10 9.90 12.09
CA GLY A 14 -33.36 11.16 12.09
C GLY A 14 -32.12 11.13 11.19
N PRO A 15 -31.64 12.30 10.72
CA PRO A 15 -30.56 12.38 9.75
C PRO A 15 -29.21 11.98 10.37
N ARG A 16 -28.50 11.10 9.66
CA ARG A 16 -27.10 10.76 9.94
C ARG A 16 -26.24 12.00 9.67
N GLY A 17 -25.53 12.48 10.70
CA GLY A 17 -24.60 13.60 10.60
C GLY A 17 -23.42 13.31 9.66
N PRO A 18 -22.76 14.35 9.12
CA PRO A 18 -21.70 14.19 8.14
C PRO A 18 -20.44 13.58 8.77
N ALA A 19 -19.86 12.60 8.08
CA ALA A 19 -18.54 12.06 8.38
C ALA A 19 -17.49 13.17 8.28
N ARG A 20 -16.72 13.37 9.36
CA ARG A 20 -15.60 14.32 9.39
C ARG A 20 -14.56 13.91 8.36
N ALA A 21 -14.41 14.71 7.31
CA ALA A 21 -13.30 14.63 6.38
C ALA A 21 -12.01 15.11 7.07
N LEU A 22 -11.03 14.21 7.22
CA LEU A 22 -9.68 14.54 7.65
C LEU A 22 -8.99 15.36 6.54
N GLN A 23 -8.81 16.64 6.80
CA GLN A 23 -8.11 17.57 5.92
C GLN A 23 -6.61 17.24 5.88
N TYR A 24 -6.09 17.01 4.68
CA TYR A 24 -4.66 16.88 4.40
C TYR A 24 -4.08 18.29 4.19
N ARG A 25 -3.45 18.88 5.21
CA ARG A 25 -2.65 20.12 5.06
C ARG A 25 -1.20 19.77 4.72
N GLN A 26 -0.66 20.44 3.72
CA GLN A 26 0.78 20.53 3.45
C GLN A 26 1.38 21.72 4.23
N PRO A 27 2.65 21.65 4.68
CA PRO A 27 3.26 22.71 5.48
C PRO A 27 3.83 23.84 4.61
N GLY A 28 3.36 25.06 4.90
CA GLY A 28 4.08 26.31 4.67
C GLY A 28 4.49 26.90 6.03
N LEU A 29 5.58 27.68 6.03
CA LEU A 29 6.34 28.16 7.18
C LEU A 29 5.54 28.86 8.31
N SER A 30 5.97 28.57 9.56
CA SER A 30 5.96 29.40 10.79
C SER A 30 4.63 29.78 11.50
N ALA A 31 4.41 29.21 12.71
CA ALA A 31 4.40 29.89 14.03
C ALA A 31 3.48 29.18 15.08
N ARG A 32 4.09 28.80 16.22
CA ARG A 32 3.66 28.50 17.62
C ARG A 32 2.20 28.07 18.01
N ASP A 33 2.20 27.14 18.98
CA ASP A 33 1.24 26.85 20.08
C ASP A 33 -0.04 26.00 19.86
N PRO A 34 -0.65 25.40 20.92
CA PRO A 34 -0.05 24.43 21.84
C PRO A 34 -0.91 23.15 21.99
N VAL A 35 -0.35 22.19 22.73
CA VAL A 35 -0.78 20.81 23.00
C VAL A 35 -2.23 20.66 23.49
N SER A 36 -3.00 19.80 22.83
CA SER A 36 -4.27 19.26 23.35
C SER A 36 -4.19 17.74 23.53
N ARG A 37 -4.25 17.32 24.80
CA ARG A 37 -4.26 15.93 25.27
C ARG A 37 -5.48 15.17 24.73
N ALA A 38 -5.25 14.09 23.99
CA ALA A 38 -6.26 13.07 23.72
C ALA A 38 -5.94 11.80 24.51
N ARG A 39 -6.93 11.28 25.24
CA ARG A 39 -6.84 10.03 26.00
C ARG A 39 -6.77 8.85 25.03
N ALA A 40 -5.68 8.09 25.09
CA ALA A 40 -5.54 6.81 24.39
C ALA A 40 -6.61 5.82 24.89
N VAL A 41 -7.43 5.30 23.98
CA VAL A 41 -8.25 4.12 24.24
C VAL A 41 -7.34 2.91 24.07
N HIS A 42 -6.80 2.41 25.18
CA HIS A 42 -6.03 1.17 25.18
C HIS A 42 -6.98 -0.02 24.98
N VAL A 43 -6.96 -0.61 23.77
CA VAL A 43 -7.33 -2.01 23.63
C VAL A 43 -6.23 -2.83 24.30
N ARG A 44 -6.47 -3.25 25.54
CA ARG A 44 -5.60 -4.22 26.24
C ARG A 44 -5.78 -5.57 25.56
N LEU A 45 -4.96 -5.85 24.55
CA LEU A 45 -4.65 -7.23 24.21
C LEU A 45 -3.85 -7.81 25.39
N PRO A 46 -4.11 -9.06 25.82
CA PRO A 46 -3.29 -9.70 26.83
C PRO A 46 -1.85 -9.77 26.30
N VAL A 47 -0.99 -8.91 26.85
CA VAL A 47 0.46 -8.96 26.62
C VAL A 47 0.99 -10.12 27.45
N ASN A 48 0.69 -11.34 27.02
CA ASN A 48 1.51 -12.45 27.45
C ASN A 48 2.92 -12.10 27.00
N ARG A 49 3.86 -12.15 27.94
CA ARG A 49 5.29 -12.07 27.65
C ARG A 49 5.56 -13.19 26.63
N VAL A 50 5.55 -12.84 25.35
CA VAL A 50 5.92 -13.76 24.29
C VAL A 50 7.42 -13.96 24.50
N THR A 51 7.76 -14.97 25.29
CA THR A 51 9.05 -15.61 25.14
C THR A 51 9.06 -16.11 23.71
N VAL A 52 9.75 -15.38 22.85
CA VAL A 52 10.13 -15.86 21.52
C VAL A 52 10.94 -17.11 21.81
N ARG A 53 10.28 -18.26 21.78
CA ARG A 53 10.98 -19.54 21.77
C ARG A 53 11.76 -19.54 20.45
N PRO A 54 13.08 -19.76 20.46
CA PRO A 54 13.80 -20.01 19.21
C PRO A 54 13.08 -21.15 18.49
N SER A 55 12.66 -20.87 17.26
CA SER A 55 11.73 -21.70 16.50
C SER A 55 12.29 -23.10 16.25
N GLY A 56 11.37 -24.04 16.09
CA GLY A 56 11.65 -25.45 15.83
C GLY A 56 12.46 -25.64 14.54
N ARG A 57 13.22 -26.74 14.51
CA ARG A 57 14.03 -27.11 13.35
C ARG A 57 13.13 -27.45 12.16
N HIS A 58 13.37 -26.80 11.01
CA HIS A 58 12.98 -27.34 9.71
C HIS A 58 13.75 -28.65 9.43
N PRO A 59 13.17 -29.62 8.69
CA PRO A 59 13.94 -30.72 8.11
C PRO A 59 14.87 -30.12 7.04
N GLY A 60 16.10 -29.79 7.45
CA GLY A 60 17.06 -28.97 6.69
C GLY A 60 18.05 -28.17 7.54
N GLY A 61 17.82 -28.01 8.85
CA GLY A 61 18.91 -27.85 9.83
C GLY A 61 19.63 -26.50 9.93
N GLY A 62 18.92 -25.37 9.98
CA GLY A 62 19.45 -24.09 10.49
C GLY A 62 18.39 -23.29 11.25
N PRO A 63 18.76 -22.43 12.22
CA PRO A 63 17.82 -21.50 12.84
C PRO A 63 17.19 -20.61 11.77
N ILE A 64 15.88 -20.36 11.87
CA ILE A 64 15.20 -19.45 10.95
C ILE A 64 15.75 -18.05 11.20
N ALA A 65 16.40 -17.49 10.18
CA ALA A 65 16.86 -16.11 10.17
C ALA A 65 15.69 -15.15 10.47
N GLU A 66 15.97 -14.03 11.10
CA GLU A 66 14.98 -12.96 11.28
C GLU A 66 14.27 -12.63 9.95
N PRO A 67 12.96 -12.31 9.96
CA PRO A 67 12.23 -12.05 8.72
C PRO A 67 12.87 -10.90 7.94
N ALA A 68 13.09 -11.10 6.65
CA ALA A 68 13.77 -10.11 5.83
C ALA A 68 12.88 -8.89 5.55
N PRO A 69 13.45 -7.67 5.45
CA PRO A 69 12.68 -6.48 5.10
C PRO A 69 12.09 -6.54 3.69
N LEU A 70 10.78 -6.28 3.55
CA LEU A 70 10.08 -6.22 2.27
C LEU A 70 9.26 -4.94 2.15
N PHE A 71 9.56 -4.12 1.15
CA PHE A 71 8.84 -2.88 0.89
C PHE A 71 8.13 -2.91 -0.46
N VAL A 72 6.96 -2.27 -0.53
CA VAL A 72 6.19 -2.13 -1.77
C VAL A 72 6.00 -0.66 -2.10
N CYS A 73 6.35 -0.26 -3.32
CA CYS A 73 6.29 1.12 -3.77
C CYS A 73 5.94 1.24 -5.25
N GLY A 74 5.75 2.48 -5.72
CA GLY A 74 5.36 2.78 -7.09
C GLY A 74 4.73 4.17 -7.17
N CYS A 75 4.64 4.74 -8.36
CA CYS A 75 3.86 5.95 -8.55
C CYS A 75 2.43 5.72 -8.03
N ALA A 76 1.88 6.68 -7.29
CA ALA A 76 0.53 6.55 -6.78
C ALA A 76 -0.45 6.24 -7.92
N ARG A 77 -1.42 5.36 -7.65
CA ARG A 77 -2.40 4.83 -8.64
C ARG A 77 -1.86 3.76 -9.61
N SER A 78 -0.62 3.29 -9.43
CA SER A 78 -0.07 2.14 -10.15
C SER A 78 -0.46 0.76 -9.57
N GLY A 79 -1.37 0.71 -8.59
CA GLY A 79 -1.80 -0.56 -7.99
C GLY A 79 -0.94 -1.08 -6.84
N THR A 80 -0.12 -0.24 -6.22
CA THR A 80 0.69 -0.59 -5.03
C THR A 80 -0.11 -1.26 -3.92
N THR A 81 -1.35 -0.82 -3.68
CA THR A 81 -2.23 -1.46 -2.69
C THR A 81 -2.66 -2.85 -3.13
N ALA A 82 -3.01 -3.05 -4.40
CA ALA A 82 -3.40 -4.37 -4.91
C ALA A 82 -2.25 -5.38 -4.79
N LEU A 83 -1.03 -4.96 -5.17
CA LEU A 83 0.17 -5.78 -5.02
C LEU A 83 0.45 -6.12 -3.55
N ALA A 84 0.37 -5.14 -2.65
CA ALA A 84 0.58 -5.38 -1.22
C ALA A 84 -0.49 -6.29 -0.60
N GLN A 85 -1.74 -6.15 -1.03
CA GLN A 85 -2.83 -7.03 -0.58
C GLN A 85 -2.57 -8.47 -1.00
N LEU A 86 -2.21 -8.69 -2.26
CA LEU A 86 -1.88 -10.02 -2.76
C LEU A 86 -0.68 -10.64 -2.02
N VAL A 87 0.45 -9.92 -1.97
CA VAL A 87 1.69 -10.44 -1.38
C VAL A 87 1.51 -10.65 0.13
N GLY A 88 0.84 -9.72 0.79
CA GLY A 88 0.55 -9.82 2.22
C GLY A 88 -0.48 -10.91 2.56
N SER A 89 -1.27 -11.44 1.62
CA SER A 89 -2.17 -12.56 1.89
C SER A 89 -1.41 -13.86 2.19
N ASP A 90 -0.11 -13.96 1.87
CA ASP A 90 0.72 -15.09 2.26
C ASP A 90 0.94 -15.10 3.77
N ARG A 91 0.73 -16.24 4.43
CA ARG A 91 0.91 -16.40 5.88
C ARG A 91 2.33 -16.09 6.37
N ARG A 92 3.34 -16.14 5.48
CA ARG A 92 4.75 -15.87 5.78
C ARG A 92 5.14 -14.40 5.56
N VAL A 93 4.21 -13.53 5.16
CA VAL A 93 4.49 -12.13 4.87
C VAL A 93 3.63 -11.23 5.75
N LEU A 94 4.28 -10.46 6.64
CA LEU A 94 3.63 -9.39 7.39
C LEU A 94 3.86 -8.06 6.68
N LEU A 95 2.86 -7.57 5.95
CA LEU A 95 2.98 -6.33 5.19
C LEU A 95 1.93 -5.31 5.61
N GLY A 96 2.41 -4.14 6.04
CA GLY A 96 1.58 -2.99 6.37
C GLY A 96 1.07 -2.26 5.13
N ILE A 97 -0.07 -1.57 5.29
CA ILE A 97 -0.56 -0.60 4.33
C ILE A 97 -0.37 0.80 4.91
N GLU A 98 0.75 1.43 4.56
CA GLU A 98 1.14 2.75 5.05
C GLU A 98 1.21 2.75 6.60
N ARG A 99 1.75 1.67 7.15
CA ARG A 99 1.91 1.45 8.59
C ARG A 99 2.84 2.47 9.23
N TYR A 100 3.83 2.93 8.50
CA TYR A 100 4.80 3.94 8.91
C TYR A 100 4.73 5.17 8.00
N ALA A 101 3.51 5.54 7.59
CA ALA A 101 3.25 6.62 6.63
C ALA A 101 3.92 7.95 6.97
N LYS A 102 3.98 8.30 8.26
CA LYS A 102 4.53 9.56 8.77
C LYS A 102 6.05 9.50 8.90
N LEU A 103 6.61 8.33 9.23
CA LEU A 103 8.05 8.08 9.29
C LEU A 103 8.74 8.02 7.92
N ALA A 104 7.98 7.86 6.85
CA ALA A 104 8.46 7.87 5.47
C ALA A 104 7.78 8.95 4.62
N ARG A 105 7.43 10.10 5.23
CA ARG A 105 6.76 11.22 4.53
C ARG A 105 7.76 12.21 3.94
N ASP A 106 8.56 12.84 4.79
CA ASP A 106 9.50 13.92 4.41
C ASP A 106 10.96 13.43 4.46
N ARG A 107 11.21 12.40 5.27
CA ARG A 107 12.48 11.68 5.40
C ARG A 107 12.19 10.20 5.58
N PHE A 108 13.19 9.35 5.42
CA PHE A 108 13.09 7.93 5.75
C PHE A 108 13.60 7.66 7.16
N ALA A 109 12.67 7.41 8.09
CA ALA A 109 12.96 7.16 9.50
C ALA A 109 12.52 5.75 9.97
N ILE A 110 12.17 4.87 9.03
CA ILE A 110 11.87 3.46 9.34
C ILE A 110 13.20 2.74 9.59
N GLY A 111 13.29 2.00 10.69
CA GLY A 111 14.46 1.23 11.11
C GLY A 111 14.14 -0.24 11.45
N PRO A 112 15.15 -1.10 11.67
CA PRO A 112 14.97 -2.51 12.05
C PRO A 112 13.99 -2.70 13.20
N GLU A 113 14.07 -1.84 14.21
CA GLU A 113 13.18 -1.87 15.37
C GLU A 113 11.69 -1.73 14.99
N HIS A 114 11.38 -1.03 13.90
CA HIS A 114 10.02 -0.88 13.40
C HIS A 114 9.50 -2.15 12.69
N LEU A 115 10.41 -3.02 12.26
CA LEU A 115 10.08 -4.28 11.57
C LEU A 115 10.01 -5.46 12.53
N GLU A 116 10.41 -5.30 13.79
CA GLU A 116 10.18 -6.30 14.82
C GLU A 116 8.66 -6.52 15.02
N PRO A 117 8.15 -7.77 15.00
CA PRO A 117 6.71 -8.04 15.07
C PRO A 117 6.02 -7.36 16.27
N ALA A 118 6.69 -7.35 17.43
CA ALA A 118 6.17 -6.73 18.65
C ALA A 118 5.99 -5.21 18.51
N ARG A 119 6.94 -4.50 17.86
CA ARG A 119 6.81 -3.07 17.58
C ARG A 119 5.84 -2.80 16.44
N PHE A 120 5.85 -3.65 15.42
CA PHE A 120 4.95 -3.55 14.29
C PHE A 120 3.49 -3.59 14.74
N ALA A 121 3.15 -4.46 15.69
CA ALA A 121 1.82 -4.63 16.26
C ALA A 121 1.30 -3.44 17.10
N ARG A 122 2.14 -2.43 17.42
CA ARG A 122 1.73 -1.27 18.23
C ARG A 122 1.77 0.02 17.44
N ILE A 123 0.62 0.63 17.20
CA ILE A 123 0.54 1.96 16.57
C ILE A 123 0.91 3.00 17.62
N GLU A 124 2.00 3.73 17.36
CA GLU A 124 2.48 4.81 18.21
C GLU A 124 2.26 6.18 17.53
N ASP A 125 2.23 7.23 18.34
CA ASP A 125 2.12 8.60 17.84
C ASP A 125 3.27 8.91 16.88
N GLY A 126 2.92 9.33 15.67
CA GLY A 126 3.90 9.62 14.62
C GLY A 126 4.18 8.46 13.67
N ASP A 127 3.55 7.29 13.84
CA ASP A 127 3.69 6.18 12.89
C ASP A 127 2.87 6.41 11.60
N THR A 128 1.56 6.56 11.76
CA THR A 128 0.59 6.58 10.65
C THR A 128 -0.59 7.52 10.94
N PHE A 129 -1.56 7.58 10.03
CA PHE A 129 -2.74 8.43 10.06
C PHE A 129 -4.01 7.72 10.55
N TYR A 130 -3.88 6.49 11.05
CA TYR A 130 -4.98 5.69 11.58
C TYR A 130 -4.62 5.15 12.97
N ASP A 131 -5.64 4.90 13.79
CA ASP A 131 -5.46 4.57 15.21
C ASP A 131 -5.64 3.06 15.51
N SER A 132 -6.13 2.29 14.54
CA SER A 132 -6.24 0.82 14.64
C SER A 132 -6.02 0.12 13.29
N PHE A 133 -5.69 -1.17 13.35
CA PHE A 133 -5.55 -2.02 12.16
C PHE A 133 -6.90 -2.45 11.56
N ASP A 134 -7.99 -2.25 12.29
CA ASP A 134 -9.32 -2.71 11.91
C ASP A 134 -9.76 -2.08 10.59
N GLY A 135 -10.25 -2.91 9.67
CA GLY A 135 -10.69 -2.48 8.34
C GLY A 135 -9.58 -2.05 7.38
N ARG A 136 -8.30 -1.99 7.81
CA ARG A 136 -7.15 -1.72 6.93
C ARG A 136 -6.54 -2.99 6.33
N HIS A 137 -6.61 -4.09 7.08
CA HIS A 137 -5.99 -5.37 6.76
C HIS A 137 -7.02 -6.51 6.64
N TYR A 138 -8.29 -6.18 6.39
CA TYR A 138 -9.39 -7.16 6.27
C TYR A 138 -9.17 -8.24 5.19
N TRP A 139 -8.26 -7.98 4.26
CA TRP A 139 -7.90 -8.86 3.14
C TRP A 139 -6.87 -9.94 3.53
N ASP A 140 -6.24 -9.80 4.70
CA ASP A 140 -5.28 -10.78 5.25
C ASP A 140 -5.92 -11.53 6.42
N ALA A 141 -6.38 -12.76 6.13
CA ALA A 141 -7.03 -13.63 7.11
C ALA A 141 -6.11 -14.02 8.28
N HIS A 142 -4.79 -13.87 8.12
CA HIS A 142 -3.78 -14.25 9.10
C HIS A 142 -3.13 -13.06 9.78
N PHE A 143 -3.57 -11.83 9.49
CA PHE A 143 -2.90 -10.61 9.97
C PHE A 143 -2.72 -10.59 11.50
N ALA A 144 -3.78 -10.95 12.24
CA ALA A 144 -3.73 -11.01 13.70
C ALA A 144 -2.75 -12.07 14.22
N ASP A 145 -2.68 -13.25 13.58
CA ASP A 145 -1.75 -14.31 13.97
C ASP A 145 -0.30 -13.93 13.66
N LYS A 146 -0.05 -13.23 12.55
CA LYS A 146 1.27 -12.67 12.21
C LYS A 146 1.71 -11.63 13.25
N LEU A 147 0.83 -10.70 13.61
CA LEU A 147 1.11 -9.69 14.64
C LEU A 147 1.35 -10.32 16.02
N ALA A 148 0.62 -11.38 16.35
CA ALA A 148 0.77 -12.11 17.60
C ALA A 148 2.00 -13.04 17.62
N GLY A 149 2.79 -13.09 16.54
CA GLY A 149 3.97 -13.95 16.44
C GLY A 149 3.64 -15.45 16.43
N ARG A 150 2.42 -15.82 16.03
CA ARG A 150 1.96 -17.23 15.96
C ARG A 150 2.35 -17.93 14.66
N LEU A 151 2.91 -17.19 13.71
CA LEU A 151 3.31 -17.66 12.40
C LEU A 151 4.77 -17.34 12.15
N GLU A 152 5.46 -18.24 11.47
CA GLU A 152 6.83 -18.01 11.00
C GLU A 152 6.78 -17.08 9.78
N LEU A 153 7.44 -15.93 9.91
CA LEU A 153 7.50 -14.91 8.88
C LEU A 153 8.79 -15.08 8.08
N ALA A 154 8.67 -15.07 6.75
CA ALA A 154 9.79 -14.91 5.84
C ALA A 154 10.09 -13.43 5.59
N TYR A 155 9.05 -12.59 5.61
CA TYR A 155 9.16 -11.16 5.32
C TYR A 155 8.31 -10.30 6.25
N VAL A 156 8.81 -9.10 6.54
CA VAL A 156 8.09 -8.04 7.23
C VAL A 156 8.37 -6.69 6.57
N GLY A 157 7.37 -5.82 6.48
CA GLY A 157 7.60 -4.45 6.04
C GLY A 157 6.34 -3.67 5.75
N ASP A 158 6.45 -2.67 4.87
CA ASP A 158 5.38 -1.71 4.63
C ASP A 158 5.22 -1.39 3.14
N LYS A 159 3.98 -1.11 2.74
CA LYS A 159 3.66 -0.52 1.46
C LYS A 159 3.45 0.97 1.63
N LYS A 160 4.22 1.78 0.92
CA LYS A 160 3.90 3.20 0.72
C LYS A 160 4.34 3.62 -0.69
N PRO A 161 3.45 4.24 -1.50
CA PRO A 161 3.76 4.53 -2.90
C PRO A 161 5.09 5.27 -3.09
N ILE A 162 5.34 6.31 -2.30
CA ILE A 162 6.50 7.20 -2.45
C ILE A 162 7.82 6.65 -1.91
N LEU A 163 7.91 5.39 -1.44
CA LEU A 163 9.16 4.85 -0.90
C LEU A 163 10.30 4.81 -1.94
N TYR A 164 9.97 4.83 -3.23
CA TYR A 164 10.98 4.93 -4.29
C TYR A 164 11.84 6.21 -4.15
N ARG A 165 11.35 7.27 -3.51
CA ARG A 165 12.12 8.51 -3.28
C ARG A 165 13.24 8.33 -2.26
N PHE A 166 13.09 7.34 -1.39
CA PHE A 166 13.99 7.06 -0.27
C PHE A 166 14.79 5.77 -0.50
N TRP A 167 14.98 5.37 -1.76
CA TRP A 167 15.61 4.08 -2.05
C TRP A 167 17.02 3.98 -1.47
N ARG A 168 17.79 5.08 -1.46
CA ARG A 168 19.16 5.11 -0.92
C ARG A 168 19.16 4.86 0.58
N GLU A 169 18.38 5.62 1.32
CA GLU A 169 18.25 5.52 2.78
C GLU A 169 17.66 4.16 3.19
N LEU A 170 16.68 3.67 2.42
CA LEU A 170 16.08 2.35 2.62
C LEU A 170 17.15 1.25 2.52
N PHE A 171 17.93 1.20 1.43
CA PHE A 171 18.95 0.16 1.27
C PHE A 171 20.19 0.39 2.15
N GLN A 172 20.47 1.62 2.57
CA GLN A 172 21.50 1.89 3.59
C GLN A 172 21.09 1.32 4.95
N ARG A 173 19.83 1.52 5.36
CA ARG A 173 19.30 1.03 6.64
C ARG A 173 19.00 -0.47 6.62
N PHE A 174 18.64 -0.99 5.45
CA PHE A 174 18.28 -2.39 5.23
C PHE A 174 19.01 -2.95 4.01
N PRO A 175 20.30 -3.31 4.13
CA PRO A 175 21.09 -3.78 2.99
C PRO A 175 20.54 -5.03 2.29
N ASP A 176 19.87 -5.89 3.06
CA ASP A 176 19.24 -7.12 2.56
C ASP A 176 17.78 -6.97 2.15
N ALA A 177 17.21 -5.76 2.22
CA ALA A 177 15.82 -5.52 1.88
C ALA A 177 15.50 -5.96 0.44
N ARG A 178 14.23 -6.26 0.25
CA ARG A 178 13.63 -6.42 -1.07
C ARG A 178 12.66 -5.28 -1.30
N LEU A 179 12.76 -4.64 -2.47
CA LEU A 179 11.83 -3.60 -2.89
C LEU A 179 11.01 -4.11 -4.08
N LEU A 180 9.70 -4.26 -3.90
CA LEU A 180 8.78 -4.46 -5.01
C LEU A 180 8.34 -3.10 -5.53
N PHE A 181 8.68 -2.82 -6.78
CA PHE A 181 8.22 -1.63 -7.50
C PHE A 181 7.18 -2.01 -8.54
N ILE A 182 6.00 -1.41 -8.43
CA ILE A 182 4.94 -1.58 -9.43
C ILE A 182 4.75 -0.30 -10.25
N TYR A 183 4.76 -0.46 -11.56
CA TYR A 183 4.44 0.60 -12.51
C TYR A 183 3.14 0.31 -13.24
N ARG A 184 2.57 1.32 -13.87
CA ARG A 184 1.37 1.22 -14.72
C ARG A 184 1.54 2.15 -15.91
N ASP A 185 0.75 1.94 -16.97
CA ASP A 185 0.59 2.90 -18.06
C ASP A 185 0.53 4.35 -17.53
N PRO A 186 1.44 5.24 -17.96
CA PRO A 186 1.53 6.60 -17.44
C PRO A 186 0.26 7.42 -17.72
N LEU A 187 -0.40 7.21 -18.86
CA LEU A 187 -1.66 7.88 -19.20
C LEU A 187 -2.82 7.32 -18.37
N ALA A 188 -2.82 6.02 -18.08
CA ALA A 188 -3.81 5.44 -17.14
C ALA A 188 -3.62 5.96 -15.70
N VAL A 189 -2.37 6.22 -15.29
CA VAL A 189 -2.06 6.88 -14.01
C VAL A 189 -2.56 8.32 -14.03
N ALA A 190 -2.27 9.09 -15.08
CA ALA A 190 -2.72 10.46 -15.28
C ALA A 190 -4.25 10.59 -15.20
N ARG A 191 -4.99 9.76 -15.95
CA ARG A 191 -6.47 9.67 -15.86
C ARG A 191 -6.95 9.37 -14.45
N SER A 192 -6.22 8.54 -13.71
CA SER A 192 -6.60 8.24 -12.33
C SER A 192 -6.33 9.38 -11.35
N TRP A 193 -5.32 10.21 -11.58
CA TRP A 193 -5.02 11.38 -10.76
C TRP A 193 -6.02 12.50 -11.05
N GLU A 194 -6.25 12.76 -12.33
CA GLU A 194 -7.20 13.78 -12.80
C GLU A 194 -8.59 13.59 -12.20
N ARG A 195 -9.16 12.38 -12.33
CA ARG A 195 -10.45 12.05 -11.72
C ARG A 195 -10.48 12.29 -10.20
N ARG A 196 -9.38 12.03 -9.49
CA ARG A 196 -9.29 12.26 -8.04
C ARG A 196 -9.21 13.74 -7.71
N ALA A 197 -8.42 14.51 -8.47
CA ALA A 197 -8.32 15.95 -8.35
C ALA A 197 -9.65 16.66 -8.61
N ARG A 198 -10.50 16.07 -9.46
CA ARG A 198 -11.83 16.61 -9.79
C ARG A 198 -12.88 16.47 -8.70
N VAL A 199 -12.71 15.56 -7.74
CA VAL A 199 -13.72 15.31 -6.70
C VAL A 199 -13.83 16.51 -5.75
N PRO A 200 -14.94 17.27 -5.74
CA PRO A 200 -15.12 18.40 -4.82
C PRO A 200 -15.09 17.93 -3.36
N GLY A 201 -14.34 18.63 -2.50
CA GLY A 201 -14.17 18.26 -1.10
C GLY A 201 -13.36 16.97 -0.87
N GLY A 202 -12.76 16.39 -1.92
CA GLY A 202 -11.87 15.25 -1.80
C GLY A 202 -10.57 15.58 -1.05
N ASN A 203 -9.92 14.55 -0.51
CA ASN A 203 -8.61 14.68 0.14
C ASN A 203 -7.43 14.73 -0.87
N TRP A 204 -7.72 14.81 -2.17
CA TRP A 204 -6.73 14.87 -3.23
C TRP A 204 -6.67 16.30 -3.79
N PRO A 205 -5.55 17.01 -3.63
CA PRO A 205 -5.42 18.40 -4.09
C PRO A 205 -5.62 18.53 -5.60
N ARG A 206 -6.21 19.66 -6.04
CA ARG A 206 -6.37 19.99 -7.46
C ARG A 206 -5.05 20.01 -8.24
N ALA A 207 -3.97 20.50 -7.62
CA ALA A 207 -2.64 20.51 -8.21
C ALA A 207 -2.01 19.11 -8.42
N ARG A 208 -2.66 18.03 -7.98
CA ARG A 208 -2.26 16.65 -8.28
C ARG A 208 -3.09 16.11 -9.46
N ASP A 209 -3.03 16.85 -10.56
CA ASP A 209 -3.73 16.60 -11.83
C ASP A 209 -2.99 15.57 -12.72
N ALA A 210 -3.45 15.43 -13.97
CA ALA A 210 -2.83 14.59 -14.98
C ALA A 210 -1.35 14.92 -15.25
N GLY A 211 -0.98 16.20 -15.32
CA GLY A 211 0.39 16.62 -15.58
C GLY A 211 1.33 16.26 -14.44
N ALA A 212 0.92 16.56 -13.20
CA ALA A 212 1.67 16.17 -12.00
C ALA A 212 1.83 14.65 -11.86
N ALA A 213 0.87 13.88 -12.40
CA ALA A 213 0.95 12.42 -12.43
C ALA A 213 2.07 11.91 -13.36
N ILE A 214 2.24 12.52 -14.54
CA ILE A 214 3.33 12.17 -15.46
C ILE A 214 4.69 12.52 -14.86
N ASP A 215 4.81 13.68 -14.22
CA ASP A 215 6.06 14.10 -13.56
C ASP A 215 6.44 13.14 -12.43
N GLU A 216 5.47 12.77 -11.58
CA GLU A 216 5.67 11.78 -10.51
C GLU A 216 6.04 10.40 -11.08
N TRP A 217 5.38 10.00 -12.16
CA TRP A 217 5.62 8.72 -12.81
C TRP A 217 7.05 8.64 -13.37
N ASN A 218 7.49 9.68 -14.09
CA ASN A 218 8.85 9.82 -14.62
C ASN A 218 9.88 9.78 -13.49
N HIS A 219 9.67 10.58 -12.45
CA HIS A 219 10.55 10.62 -11.28
C HIS A 219 10.66 9.26 -10.59
N SER A 220 9.54 8.56 -10.40
CA SER A 220 9.54 7.24 -9.78
C SER A 220 10.33 6.21 -10.59
N SER A 221 10.23 6.29 -11.92
CA SER A 221 10.94 5.39 -12.83
C SER A 221 12.45 5.67 -12.82
N ALA A 222 12.85 6.94 -12.81
CA ALA A 222 14.26 7.33 -12.70
C ALA A 222 14.90 6.82 -11.40
N CYS A 223 14.24 7.02 -10.24
CA CYS A 223 14.73 6.53 -8.95
C CYS A 223 14.97 5.01 -8.95
N ILE A 224 14.06 4.24 -9.54
CA ILE A 224 14.18 2.78 -9.58
C ILE A 224 15.25 2.32 -10.56
N ARG A 225 15.46 3.03 -11.67
CA ARG A 225 16.60 2.80 -12.56
C ARG A 225 17.92 2.95 -11.81
N GLU A 226 18.05 4.00 -11.01
CA GLU A 226 19.24 4.19 -10.16
C GLU A 226 19.40 3.08 -9.12
N ALA A 227 18.32 2.70 -8.43
CA ALA A 227 18.38 1.62 -7.44
C ALA A 227 18.82 0.28 -8.05
N VAL A 228 18.33 -0.04 -9.26
CA VAL A 228 18.75 -1.24 -10.01
C VAL A 228 20.19 -1.13 -10.51
N ALA A 229 20.59 0.04 -11.00
CA ALA A 229 21.98 0.29 -11.42
C ALA A 229 22.97 0.14 -10.25
N ALA A 230 22.56 0.54 -9.04
CA ALA A 230 23.27 0.31 -7.78
C ALA A 230 23.20 -1.15 -7.28
N ARG A 231 22.65 -2.08 -8.08
CA ARG A 231 22.55 -3.53 -7.82
C ARG A 231 21.73 -3.89 -6.58
N HIS A 232 20.80 -3.03 -6.17
CA HIS A 232 19.87 -3.37 -5.10
C HIS A 232 18.82 -4.39 -5.55
N ARG A 233 18.24 -5.11 -4.58
CA ARG A 233 17.24 -6.16 -4.83
C ARG A 233 15.87 -5.56 -5.10
N VAL A 234 15.66 -5.12 -6.34
CA VAL A 234 14.37 -4.56 -6.80
C VAL A 234 13.65 -5.55 -7.71
N GLY A 235 12.41 -5.91 -7.36
CA GLY A 235 11.50 -6.66 -8.21
C GLY A 235 10.54 -5.70 -8.91
N ILE A 236 10.52 -5.69 -10.24
CA ILE A 236 9.72 -4.76 -11.03
C ILE A 236 8.51 -5.50 -11.62
N LEU A 237 7.31 -4.95 -11.44
CA LEU A 237 6.08 -5.48 -12.03
C LEU A 237 5.28 -4.38 -12.73
N SER A 238 4.64 -4.69 -13.86
CA SER A 238 3.54 -3.86 -14.35
C SER A 238 2.25 -4.18 -13.61
N TYR A 239 1.37 -3.20 -13.48
CA TYR A 239 -0.01 -3.39 -13.02
C TYR A 239 -0.74 -4.41 -13.88
N GLU A 240 -0.55 -4.33 -15.20
CA GLU A 240 -1.15 -5.23 -16.18
C GLU A 240 -0.68 -6.68 -15.98
N GLN A 241 0.56 -6.87 -15.50
CA GLN A 241 1.10 -8.22 -15.23
C GLN A 241 0.38 -8.92 -14.08
N LEU A 242 -0.28 -8.18 -13.16
CA LEU A 242 -1.05 -8.78 -12.07
C LEU A 242 -2.26 -9.59 -12.57
N PHE A 243 -2.54 -9.54 -13.87
CA PHE A 243 -3.69 -10.18 -14.51
C PHE A 243 -3.29 -11.08 -15.68
N GLU A 244 -1.99 -11.22 -15.95
CA GLU A 244 -1.48 -12.16 -16.96
C GLU A 244 -1.48 -13.60 -16.39
N ASP A 245 -1.07 -14.58 -17.19
CA ASP A 245 -0.80 -15.93 -16.69
C ASP A 245 0.61 -16.00 -16.06
N ARG A 246 0.80 -16.88 -15.07
CA ARG A 246 2.10 -17.24 -14.46
C ARG A 246 2.91 -16.13 -13.77
N TRP A 247 2.47 -14.87 -13.76
CA TRP A 247 3.15 -13.78 -13.05
C TRP A 247 3.31 -14.05 -11.54
N MET A 248 2.34 -14.74 -10.95
CA MET A 248 2.32 -15.06 -9.52
C MET A 248 3.45 -16.03 -9.16
N ASP A 249 3.71 -17.04 -10.01
CA ASP A 249 4.86 -17.93 -9.84
C ASP A 249 6.18 -17.16 -9.92
N ARG A 250 6.31 -16.23 -10.87
CA ARG A 250 7.51 -15.40 -11.05
C ARG A 250 7.76 -14.48 -9.85
N LEU A 251 6.71 -13.79 -9.38
CA LEU A 251 6.76 -12.91 -8.22
C LEU A 251 7.19 -13.69 -6.96
N PHE A 252 6.56 -14.83 -6.71
CA PHE A 252 6.86 -15.62 -5.51
C PHE A 252 8.22 -16.32 -5.63
N ALA A 253 8.62 -16.80 -6.81
CA ALA A 253 9.97 -17.30 -7.05
C ALA A 253 11.03 -16.22 -6.80
N TRP A 254 10.80 -14.98 -7.23
CA TRP A 254 11.68 -13.86 -6.88
C TRP A 254 11.75 -13.67 -5.37
N LEU A 255 10.62 -13.71 -4.66
CA LEU A 255 10.53 -13.72 -3.20
C LEU A 255 11.07 -15.00 -2.54
N ARG A 256 11.57 -16.00 -3.31
CA ARG A 256 12.00 -17.32 -2.80
C ARG A 256 10.91 -18.04 -2.00
N LEU A 257 9.66 -17.84 -2.39
CA LEU A 257 8.48 -18.51 -1.86
C LEU A 257 7.78 -19.26 -2.99
N LYS A 258 6.87 -20.17 -2.64
CA LYS A 258 5.84 -20.68 -3.55
C LYS A 258 4.52 -19.99 -3.21
N PRO A 259 3.68 -19.59 -4.18
CA PRO A 259 2.36 -19.03 -3.88
C PRO A 259 1.57 -19.98 -2.97
N SER A 260 1.00 -19.47 -1.89
CA SER A 260 0.09 -20.24 -1.04
C SER A 260 -1.34 -20.25 -1.61
N ALA A 261 -2.21 -21.14 -1.12
CA ALA A 261 -3.61 -21.16 -1.55
C ALA A 261 -4.33 -19.82 -1.28
N GLU A 262 -3.98 -19.15 -0.18
CA GLU A 262 -4.52 -17.84 0.17
C GLU A 262 -4.11 -16.76 -0.83
N VAL A 263 -2.87 -16.81 -1.32
CA VAL A 263 -2.35 -15.92 -2.36
C VAL A 263 -3.06 -16.18 -3.69
N LEU A 264 -3.20 -17.44 -4.10
CA LEU A 264 -3.90 -17.81 -5.34
C LEU A 264 -5.34 -17.27 -5.32
N ALA A 265 -6.07 -17.50 -4.21
CA ALA A 265 -7.43 -17.00 -4.04
C ALA A 265 -7.49 -15.45 -3.98
N ALA A 266 -6.47 -14.79 -3.42
CA ALA A 266 -6.36 -13.33 -3.46
C ALA A 266 -6.15 -12.81 -4.88
N GLY A 267 -5.36 -13.53 -5.70
CA GLY A 267 -5.16 -13.24 -7.11
C GLY A 267 -6.45 -13.32 -7.92
N GLU A 268 -7.24 -14.39 -7.73
CA GLU A 268 -8.55 -14.56 -8.37
C GLU A 268 -9.52 -13.42 -8.01
N ARG A 269 -9.61 -13.07 -6.72
CA ARG A 269 -10.45 -11.95 -6.25
C ARG A 269 -10.01 -10.63 -6.87
N LEU A 270 -8.70 -10.40 -6.96
CA LEU A 270 -8.13 -9.20 -7.55
C LEU A 270 -8.45 -9.13 -9.05
N GLY A 271 -8.29 -10.23 -9.79
CA GLY A 271 -8.66 -10.33 -11.20
C GLY A 271 -10.14 -10.05 -11.45
N ALA A 272 -11.01 -10.70 -10.69
CA ALA A 272 -12.46 -10.46 -10.78
C ALA A 272 -12.84 -9.01 -10.44
N ALA A 273 -12.19 -8.40 -9.45
CA ALA A 273 -12.41 -6.99 -9.11
C ALA A 273 -11.91 -6.05 -10.21
N HIS A 274 -10.79 -6.37 -10.86
CA HIS A 274 -10.27 -5.61 -11.98
C HIS A 274 -11.20 -5.67 -13.18
N GLN A 275 -11.69 -6.85 -13.53
CA GLN A 275 -12.62 -7.06 -14.64
C GLN A 275 -13.90 -6.24 -14.47
N ARG A 276 -14.53 -6.33 -13.28
CA ARG A 276 -15.69 -5.48 -12.95
C ARG A 276 -15.39 -3.99 -13.02
N ALA A 277 -14.16 -3.59 -12.71
CA ALA A 277 -13.75 -2.18 -12.79
C ALA A 277 -13.51 -1.73 -14.23
N LEU A 278 -13.12 -2.62 -15.15
CA LEU A 278 -13.04 -2.33 -16.58
C LEU A 278 -14.45 -2.18 -17.16
N GLU A 279 -15.35 -3.11 -16.88
CA GLU A 279 -16.75 -3.08 -17.34
C GLU A 279 -17.49 -1.80 -16.92
N LYS A 280 -17.27 -1.34 -15.68
CA LYS A 280 -17.90 -0.12 -15.16
C LYS A 280 -17.35 1.18 -15.74
N ARG A 281 -16.13 1.20 -16.25
CA ARG A 281 -15.48 2.46 -16.64
C ARG A 281 -15.98 3.01 -17.97
N GLY A 282 -16.53 2.18 -18.84
CA GLY A 282 -16.88 2.60 -20.21
C GLY A 282 -15.69 3.17 -20.98
N ASP A 283 -15.95 3.69 -22.17
CA ASP A 283 -14.93 4.27 -23.05
C ASP A 283 -14.44 5.62 -22.47
N GLY A 284 -13.30 5.57 -21.78
CA GLY A 284 -12.41 6.70 -21.43
C GLY A 284 -13.03 8.02 -20.98
N GLU A 285 -13.01 8.32 -19.67
CA GLU A 285 -13.23 9.69 -19.20
C GLU A 285 -12.17 10.66 -19.78
N PRO A 286 -12.58 11.85 -20.28
CA PRO A 286 -11.67 12.81 -20.88
C PRO A 286 -10.73 13.46 -19.85
N LEU A 287 -9.48 13.66 -20.27
CA LEU A 287 -8.45 14.43 -19.57
C LEU A 287 -8.63 15.93 -19.85
N ASP A 288 -8.24 16.80 -18.90
CA ASP A 288 -8.23 18.26 -19.14
C ASP A 288 -7.07 18.69 -20.05
N LEU A 289 -5.98 17.93 -19.99
CA LEU A 289 -4.84 18.11 -20.88
C LEU A 289 -5.00 17.19 -22.10
N ASP A 290 -4.53 17.70 -23.24
CA ASP A 290 -4.40 16.93 -24.45
C ASP A 290 -3.52 15.68 -24.21
N GLU A 291 -4.00 14.52 -24.67
CA GLU A 291 -3.34 13.24 -24.44
C GLU A 291 -2.00 13.17 -25.17
N ALA A 292 -1.89 13.74 -26.38
CA ALA A 292 -0.64 13.79 -27.12
C ALA A 292 0.39 14.68 -26.39
N ALA A 293 -0.04 15.80 -25.82
CA ALA A 293 0.81 16.63 -24.97
C ALA A 293 1.31 15.88 -23.71
N LEU A 294 0.47 15.05 -23.08
CA LEU A 294 0.87 14.22 -21.95
C LEU A 294 1.84 13.10 -22.37
N GLU A 295 1.56 12.44 -23.49
CA GLU A 295 2.41 11.37 -24.04
C GLU A 295 3.81 11.90 -24.40
N ALA A 296 3.89 13.11 -24.96
CA ALA A 296 5.16 13.78 -25.26
C ALA A 296 5.98 14.09 -23.99
N ARG A 297 5.35 14.18 -22.81
CA ARG A 297 6.02 14.39 -21.52
C ARG A 297 6.49 13.10 -20.84
N VAL A 298 6.02 11.94 -21.29
CA VAL A 298 6.45 10.65 -20.72
C VAL A 298 7.92 10.40 -21.05
N ASP A 299 8.71 10.02 -20.05
CA ASP A 299 10.05 9.49 -20.26
C ASP A 299 9.96 8.12 -20.94
N GLN A 300 9.97 8.14 -22.27
CA GLN A 300 9.86 6.96 -23.12
C GLN A 300 11.04 5.98 -22.94
N ASP A 301 12.19 6.46 -22.50
CA ASP A 301 13.35 5.61 -22.23
C ASP A 301 13.13 4.80 -20.96
N SER A 302 12.67 5.45 -19.90
CA SER A 302 12.29 4.78 -18.66
C SER A 302 11.11 3.83 -18.86
N TRP A 303 10.13 4.21 -19.68
CA TRP A 303 8.99 3.35 -20.02
C TRP A 303 9.42 2.04 -20.70
N ARG A 304 10.24 2.15 -21.75
CA ARG A 304 10.80 0.98 -22.45
C ARG A 304 11.73 0.17 -21.54
N TRP A 305 12.50 0.83 -20.69
CA TRP A 305 13.37 0.16 -19.74
C TRP A 305 12.58 -0.68 -18.73
N LEU A 306 11.51 -0.13 -18.13
CA LEU A 306 10.65 -0.85 -17.18
C LEU A 306 10.04 -2.10 -17.82
N LYS A 307 9.51 -1.98 -19.04
CA LYS A 307 8.97 -3.13 -19.80
C LYS A 307 9.97 -4.25 -20.01
N ARG A 308 11.27 -3.93 -20.19
CA ARG A 308 12.34 -4.92 -20.34
C ARG A 308 12.85 -5.49 -19.03
N LYS A 309 12.73 -4.75 -17.92
CA LYS A 309 13.29 -5.12 -16.60
C LYS A 309 12.26 -5.71 -15.64
N ARG A 310 10.98 -5.72 -16.00
CA ARG A 310 9.95 -6.42 -15.24
C ARG A 310 10.29 -7.89 -15.07
N LEU A 311 9.81 -8.49 -13.98
CA LEU A 311 9.96 -9.92 -13.72
C LEU A 311 9.35 -10.70 -14.89
N ALA A 312 10.21 -11.44 -15.59
CA ALA A 312 9.91 -12.20 -16.80
C ALA A 312 9.70 -13.69 -16.55
#